data_AF-A0A7S1ENY1-F1
#
_entry.id   AF-A0A7S1ENY1-F1
#
_cell.length_a   1.000
_cell.length_b   1.000
_cell.length_c   1.000
_cell.angle_alpha   90.00
_cell.angle_beta   90.00
_cell.angle_gamma   90.00
#
_symmetry.space_group_name_H-M   'P 1'
#
loop_
_entity.id
_entity.type
_entity.pdbx_description
1 polymer ?
#
loop_
_entity_poly.entity_id
_entity_poly.type
_entity_poly.pdbx_seq_one_letter_code
_entity_poly.pdbx_strand_id
1 'polypeptide(L)'
;RQIQLMSQVAITSAFVAPPNVQFAYQINNQRCAQSLALPIRVNKFLSPMPIASPQEFIAKWHQMAGASQHQKIMDVSASYANGGTESVANALNNMRLTVQKGLDPNPANLVAGSRFVGERCGETLVAARVESDANVR
;
A
#
# COMPACT_ATOMS: atom_id res chain seq x y z
N ARG A 1 23.52 8.52 -25.99
CA ARG A 1 22.40 7.69 -26.53
C ARG A 1 21.67 7.07 -25.36
N GLN A 2 20.36 7.23 -25.27
CA GLN A 2 19.55 6.60 -24.23
C GLN A 2 19.09 5.22 -24.70
N ILE A 3 19.14 4.21 -23.82
CA ILE A 3 18.59 2.88 -24.03
C ILE A 3 17.50 2.67 -23.00
N GLN A 4 16.35 2.16 -23.44
CA GLN A 4 15.23 1.83 -22.56
C GLN A 4 15.01 0.32 -22.57
N LEU A 5 14.81 -0.25 -21.39
CA LEU A 5 14.50 -1.67 -21.20
C LEU A 5 13.08 -1.79 -20.66
N MET A 6 12.25 -2.60 -21.32
CA MET A 6 10.90 -2.91 -20.87
C MET A 6 10.95 -4.18 -20.01
N SER A 7 10.39 -4.12 -18.80
CA SER A 7 10.28 -5.26 -17.89
C SER A 7 8.82 -5.58 -17.61
N GLN A 8 8.42 -6.83 -17.81
CA GLN A 8 7.11 -7.34 -17.40
C GLN A 8 7.25 -8.01 -16.03
N VAL A 9 6.29 -7.76 -15.14
CA VAL A 9 6.31 -8.29 -13.78
C VAL A 9 4.96 -8.89 -13.45
N ALA A 10 4.98 -10.10 -12.88
CA ALA A 10 3.81 -10.79 -12.34
C ALA A 10 4.08 -11.11 -10.86
N ILE A 11 3.04 -11.00 -10.04
CA ILE A 11 3.15 -11.32 -8.62
C ILE A 11 2.66 -12.75 -8.36
N THR A 12 3.51 -13.55 -7.72
CA THR A 12 3.19 -14.94 -7.34
C THR A 12 2.79 -15.03 -5.87
N SER A 13 3.44 -14.26 -5.00
CA SER A 13 3.15 -14.13 -3.57
C SER A 13 3.48 -12.72 -3.07
N ALA A 14 2.99 -12.37 -1.88
CA ALA A 14 3.37 -11.12 -1.22
C ALA A 14 4.87 -11.09 -0.89
N PHE A 15 5.46 -9.90 -0.84
CA PHE A 15 6.87 -9.66 -0.52
C PHE A 15 7.04 -8.34 0.25
N VAL A 16 8.12 -8.23 1.02
CA VAL A 16 8.42 -7.02 1.81
C VAL A 16 9.49 -6.16 1.14
N ALA A 17 10.64 -6.76 0.81
CA ALA A 17 11.74 -6.06 0.16
C ALA A 17 11.48 -5.88 -1.34
N PRO A 18 11.77 -4.69 -1.91
CA PRO A 18 11.62 -4.49 -3.35
C PRO A 18 12.67 -5.31 -4.10
N PRO A 19 12.39 -5.75 -5.34
CA PRO A 19 13.41 -6.33 -6.19
C PRO A 19 14.46 -5.27 -6.55
N ASN A 20 15.72 -5.71 -6.69
CA ASN A 20 16.82 -4.84 -7.13
C ASN A 20 17.17 -5.14 -8.59
N VAL A 21 17.54 -4.10 -9.34
CA VAL A 21 18.25 -4.25 -10.61
C VAL A 21 19.74 -3.99 -10.39
N GLN A 22 20.56 -4.91 -10.86
CA GLN A 22 22.00 -4.74 -10.90
C GLN A 22 22.43 -4.50 -12.35
N PHE A 23 23.26 -3.50 -12.56
CA PHE A 23 23.84 -3.24 -13.88
C PHE A 23 25.31 -2.90 -13.74
N ALA A 24 26.07 -3.27 -14.76
CA ALA A 24 27.48 -2.94 -14.86
C ALA A 24 27.83 -2.62 -16.30
N TYR A 25 28.77 -1.71 -16.49
CA TYR A 25 29.29 -1.33 -17.80
C TYR A 25 30.74 -0.92 -17.68
N GLN A 26 31.43 -0.83 -18.82
CA GLN A 26 32.80 -0.33 -18.91
C GLN A 26 32.83 1.03 -19.58
N ILE A 27 33.63 1.93 -19.03
CA ILE A 27 33.97 3.22 -19.63
C ILE A 27 35.45 3.47 -19.42
N ASN A 28 36.21 3.75 -20.50
CA ASN A 28 37.65 4.00 -20.45
C ASN A 28 38.45 2.94 -19.65
N ASN A 29 38.21 1.64 -19.91
CA ASN A 29 38.80 0.50 -19.19
C ASN A 29 38.48 0.43 -17.68
N GLN A 30 37.56 1.26 -17.16
CA GLN A 30 37.06 1.17 -15.80
C GLN A 30 35.70 0.48 -15.77
N ARG A 31 35.50 -0.43 -14.81
CA ARG A 31 34.20 -1.07 -14.57
C ARG A 31 33.38 -0.22 -13.60
N CYS A 32 32.19 0.20 -14.03
CA CYS A 32 31.17 0.75 -13.15
C CYS A 32 30.13 -0.34 -12.87
N ALA A 33 29.73 -0.50 -11.61
CA ALA A 33 28.67 -1.42 -11.21
C ALA A 33 27.80 -0.77 -10.15
N GLN A 34 26.48 -0.91 -10.29
CA GLN A 34 25.51 -0.34 -9.37
C GLN A 34 24.34 -1.30 -9.15
N SER A 35 23.77 -1.24 -7.94
CA SER A 35 22.50 -1.89 -7.60
C SER A 35 21.48 -0.82 -7.23
N LEU A 36 20.26 -0.94 -7.77
CA LEU A 36 19.15 -0.03 -7.51
C LEU A 36 17.89 -0.80 -7.12
N ALA A 37 17.22 -0.35 -6.06
CA ALA A 37 15.89 -0.85 -5.72
C ALA A 37 14.86 -0.37 -6.74
N LEU A 38 14.13 -1.30 -7.35
CA LEU A 38 13.03 -0.97 -8.24
C LEU A 38 11.81 -0.55 -7.42
N PRO A 39 11.01 0.43 -7.86
CA PRO A 39 9.78 0.85 -7.18
C PRO A 39 8.62 -0.14 -7.39
N ILE A 40 8.92 -1.44 -7.41
CA ILE A 40 7.96 -2.53 -7.49
C ILE A 40 7.61 -2.92 -6.06
N ARG A 41 6.37 -2.66 -5.67
CA ARG A 41 5.84 -2.86 -4.32
C ARG A 41 4.52 -3.62 -4.40
N VAL A 42 4.17 -4.34 -3.33
CA VAL A 42 2.92 -5.13 -3.27
C VAL A 42 1.69 -4.27 -3.59
N ASN A 43 1.67 -3.01 -3.18
CA ASN A 43 0.55 -2.10 -3.45
C ASN A 43 0.28 -1.86 -4.95
N LYS A 44 1.26 -2.10 -5.85
CA LYS A 44 1.06 -2.03 -7.30
C LYS A 44 0.19 -3.18 -7.85
N PHE A 45 0.08 -4.27 -7.11
CA PHE A 45 -0.68 -5.47 -7.48
C PHE A 45 -2.01 -5.59 -6.74
N LEU A 46 -2.35 -4.59 -5.92
CA LEU A 46 -3.66 -4.50 -5.30
C LEU A 46 -4.71 -4.17 -6.36
N SER A 47 -5.88 -4.78 -6.20
CA SER A 47 -7.08 -4.48 -6.97
C SER A 47 -8.05 -3.71 -6.08
N PRO A 48 -8.29 -2.42 -6.35
CA PRO A 48 -9.27 -1.62 -5.62
C PRO A 48 -10.62 -2.34 -5.49
N MET A 49 -11.18 -2.34 -4.29
CA MET A 49 -12.45 -3.00 -4.01
C MET A 49 -13.27 -2.10 -3.07
N PRO A 50 -14.49 -1.69 -3.47
CA PRO A 50 -15.38 -1.00 -2.55
C PRO A 50 -15.89 -1.99 -1.49
N ILE A 51 -16.12 -1.48 -0.27
CA ILE A 51 -16.83 -2.20 0.78
C ILE A 51 -18.19 -1.52 0.90
N ALA A 52 -19.25 -2.26 0.62
CA ALA A 52 -20.57 -1.67 0.33
C ALA A 52 -21.32 -1.25 1.59
N SER A 53 -21.04 -1.89 2.73
CA SER A 53 -21.74 -1.58 3.99
C SER A 53 -20.84 -1.73 5.23
N PRO A 54 -21.17 -1.05 6.33
CA PRO A 54 -20.50 -1.25 7.61
C PRO A 54 -20.54 -2.71 8.08
N GLN A 55 -21.64 -3.42 7.85
CA GLN A 55 -21.79 -4.83 8.24
C GLN A 55 -20.83 -5.74 7.46
N GLU A 56 -20.68 -5.49 6.14
CA GLU A 56 -19.72 -6.21 5.31
C GLU A 56 -18.28 -5.96 5.78
N PHE A 57 -17.95 -4.70 6.08
CA PHE A 57 -16.65 -4.33 6.64
C PHE A 57 -16.37 -5.05 7.95
N ILE A 58 -17.30 -4.99 8.92
CA ILE A 58 -17.16 -5.58 10.25
C ILE A 58 -16.96 -7.10 10.15
N ALA A 59 -17.77 -7.78 9.33
CA ALA A 59 -17.64 -9.22 9.12
C ALA A 59 -16.26 -9.60 8.57
N LYS A 60 -15.82 -8.90 7.52
CA LYS A 60 -14.51 -9.10 6.89
C LYS A 60 -13.35 -8.74 7.83
N TRP A 61 -13.48 -7.65 8.59
CA TRP A 61 -12.48 -7.19 9.55
C TRP A 61 -12.30 -8.20 10.70
N HIS A 62 -13.39 -8.71 11.27
CA HIS A 62 -13.32 -9.73 12.33
C HIS A 62 -12.70 -11.04 11.87
N GLN A 63 -12.91 -11.45 10.61
CA GLN A 63 -12.22 -12.61 10.04
C GLN A 63 -10.69 -12.42 9.99
N MET A 64 -10.21 -11.18 9.82
CA MET A 64 -8.77 -10.86 9.75
C MET A 64 -8.12 -10.62 11.12
N ALA A 65 -8.88 -10.04 12.07
CA ALA A 65 -8.36 -9.46 13.31
C ALA A 65 -7.62 -10.44 14.24
N GLY A 66 -7.74 -11.76 14.04
CA GLY A 66 -7.11 -12.77 14.89
C GLY A 66 -5.62 -13.03 14.63
N ALA A 67 -5.18 -13.12 13.35
CA ALA A 67 -3.87 -13.72 13.02
C ALA A 67 -2.91 -12.78 12.26
N SER A 68 -3.38 -11.65 11.71
CA SER A 68 -2.59 -10.83 10.78
C SER A 68 -2.77 -9.32 10.97
N GLN A 69 -3.42 -8.90 12.06
CA GLN A 69 -3.59 -7.49 12.36
C GLN A 69 -2.31 -6.91 12.98
N HIS A 70 -1.84 -5.82 12.40
CA HIS A 70 -0.76 -5.01 12.95
C HIS A 70 -1.29 -3.61 13.24
N GLN A 71 -0.95 -3.07 14.41
CA GLN A 71 -1.27 -1.70 14.79
C GLN A 71 0.03 -0.93 14.97
N LYS A 72 0.04 0.31 14.50
CA LYS A 72 1.18 1.21 14.66
C LYS A 72 0.67 2.64 14.81
N ILE A 73 1.09 3.28 15.90
CA ILE A 73 0.99 4.73 16.05
C ILE A 73 2.15 5.34 15.26
N MET A 74 1.86 6.36 14.46
CA MET A 74 2.86 7.04 13.64
C MET A 74 2.54 8.52 13.50
N ASP A 75 3.60 9.33 13.47
CA ASP A 75 3.49 10.73 13.11
C ASP A 75 3.22 10.88 11.61
N VAL A 76 2.34 11.81 11.27
CA VAL A 76 2.06 12.18 9.89
C VAL A 76 3.15 13.15 9.42
N SER A 77 3.78 12.87 8.28
CA SER A 77 4.80 13.79 7.74
C SER A 77 4.19 15.16 7.44
N ALA A 78 5.00 16.21 7.53
CA ALA A 78 4.56 17.59 7.31
C ALA A 78 3.82 17.80 5.97
N SER A 79 4.21 17.03 4.93
CA SER A 79 3.57 17.05 3.61
C SER A 79 2.10 16.61 3.62
N TYR A 80 1.71 15.72 4.53
CA TYR A 80 0.33 15.25 4.65
C TYR A 80 -0.43 15.97 5.78
N ALA A 81 0.29 16.45 6.81
CA ALA A 81 -0.30 17.09 7.98
C ALA A 81 -1.19 18.30 7.62
N ASN A 82 -0.77 19.14 6.68
CA ASN A 82 -1.51 20.35 6.29
C ASN A 82 -2.86 20.06 5.63
N GLY A 83 -3.04 18.89 5.00
CA GLY A 83 -4.31 18.51 4.37
C GLY A 83 -5.16 17.55 5.20
N GLY A 84 -4.78 17.31 6.46
CA GLY A 84 -5.54 16.50 7.41
C GLY A 84 -5.83 15.08 6.93
N THR A 85 -6.98 14.55 7.35
CA THR A 85 -7.43 13.18 7.04
C THR A 85 -7.66 12.98 5.53
N GLU A 86 -8.02 14.02 4.78
CA GLU A 86 -8.22 13.91 3.33
C GLU A 86 -6.90 13.68 2.58
N SER A 87 -5.81 14.30 3.02
CA SER A 87 -4.46 14.01 2.48
C SER A 87 -4.05 12.56 2.71
N VAL A 88 -4.40 11.99 3.87
CA VAL A 88 -4.16 10.58 4.18
C VAL A 88 -5.05 9.67 3.32
N ALA A 89 -6.32 10.05 3.14
CA ALA A 89 -7.24 9.31 2.26
C ALA A 89 -6.71 9.25 0.82
N ASN A 90 -6.20 10.36 0.29
CA ASN A 90 -5.57 10.42 -1.03
C ASN A 90 -4.32 9.54 -1.12
N ALA A 91 -3.49 9.51 -0.08
CA ALA A 91 -2.33 8.61 -0.03
C ALA A 91 -2.74 7.13 -0.10
N LEU A 92 -3.78 6.73 0.65
CA LEU A 92 -4.33 5.38 0.61
C LEU A 92 -4.88 5.02 -0.77
N ASN A 93 -5.66 5.91 -1.38
CA ASN A 93 -6.18 5.71 -2.74
C ASN A 93 -5.06 5.57 -3.78
N ASN A 94 -3.98 6.37 -3.67
CA ASN A 94 -2.78 6.25 -4.53
C ASN A 94 -2.01 4.94 -4.31
N MET A 95 -2.16 4.33 -3.12
CA MET A 95 -1.69 2.99 -2.82
C MET A 95 -2.68 1.89 -3.24
N ARG A 96 -3.76 2.22 -3.95
CA ARG A 96 -4.84 1.31 -4.38
C ARG A 96 -5.63 0.70 -3.21
N LEU A 97 -5.65 1.38 -2.07
CA LEU A 97 -6.54 1.10 -0.95
C LEU A 97 -7.72 2.07 -1.07
N THR A 98 -8.88 1.56 -1.48
CA THR A 98 -10.09 2.38 -1.68
C THR A 98 -10.63 2.83 -0.34
N VAL A 99 -10.62 4.13 -0.10
CA VAL A 99 -11.21 4.73 1.11
C VAL A 99 -12.72 4.78 0.97
N GLN A 100 -13.43 4.32 2.00
CA GLN A 100 -14.89 4.35 2.10
C GLN A 100 -15.31 5.12 3.35
N LYS A 101 -15.93 6.28 3.16
CA LYS A 101 -16.40 7.14 4.25
C LYS A 101 -17.70 6.58 4.83
N GLY A 102 -17.88 6.70 6.15
CA GLY A 102 -19.10 6.26 6.84
C GLY A 102 -19.15 4.78 7.24
N LEU A 103 -18.05 4.02 7.07
CA LEU A 103 -17.95 2.66 7.58
C LEU A 103 -17.58 2.60 9.07
N ASP A 104 -16.79 3.56 9.55
CA ASP A 104 -16.51 3.75 10.96
C ASP A 104 -17.55 4.69 11.59
N PRO A 105 -18.09 4.39 12.79
CA PRO A 105 -18.98 5.30 13.50
C PRO A 105 -18.37 6.70 13.76
N ASN A 106 -17.04 6.79 13.91
CA ASN A 106 -16.34 8.05 14.02
C ASN A 106 -16.03 8.61 12.62
N PRO A 107 -16.64 9.74 12.20
CA PRO A 107 -16.44 10.31 10.88
C PRO A 107 -15.01 10.84 10.63
N ALA A 108 -14.19 11.00 11.68
CA ALA A 108 -12.79 11.38 11.56
C ALA A 108 -11.87 10.20 11.18
N ASN A 109 -12.35 8.97 11.34
CA ASN A 109 -11.60 7.76 11.01
C ASN A 109 -11.73 7.43 9.52
N LEU A 110 -10.67 6.84 8.97
CA LEU A 110 -10.67 6.32 7.61
C LEU A 110 -10.70 4.81 7.64
N VAL A 111 -11.55 4.23 6.81
CA VAL A 111 -11.52 2.80 6.49
C VAL A 111 -11.19 2.67 5.02
N ALA A 112 -10.20 1.85 4.70
CA ALA A 112 -9.80 1.56 3.33
C ALA A 112 -9.67 0.07 3.09
N GLY A 113 -10.02 -0.36 1.88
CA GLY A 113 -10.02 -1.77 1.49
C GLY A 113 -9.48 -1.99 0.08
N SER A 114 -8.90 -3.15 -0.13
CA SER A 114 -8.46 -3.64 -1.43
C SER A 114 -8.33 -5.16 -1.37
N ARG A 115 -8.19 -5.80 -2.53
CA ARG A 115 -7.86 -7.23 -2.59
C ARG A 115 -6.49 -7.42 -3.21
N PHE A 116 -5.71 -8.29 -2.57
CA PHE A 116 -4.49 -8.84 -3.12
C PHE A 116 -4.81 -10.18 -3.78
N VAL A 117 -4.31 -10.41 -5.00
CA VAL A 117 -4.44 -11.70 -5.68
C VAL A 117 -3.05 -12.14 -6.12
N GLY A 118 -2.54 -13.19 -5.49
CA GLY A 118 -1.27 -13.80 -5.86
C GLY A 118 -1.47 -15.25 -6.27
N GLU A 119 -0.76 -15.68 -7.32
CA GLU A 119 -0.87 -17.03 -7.88
C GLU A 119 -0.78 -18.16 -6.83
N ARG A 120 0.09 -18.00 -5.82
CA ARG A 120 0.37 -19.04 -4.81
C ARG A 120 -0.37 -18.88 -3.48
N CYS A 121 -1.07 -17.77 -3.30
CA CYS A 121 -1.72 -17.43 -2.03
C CYS A 121 -3.20 -17.07 -2.17
N GLY A 122 -3.73 -17.08 -3.40
CA GLY A 122 -5.13 -16.80 -3.68
C GLY A 122 -5.49 -15.34 -3.44
N GLU A 123 -6.77 -15.11 -3.19
CA GLU A 123 -7.29 -13.79 -2.84
C GLU A 123 -7.13 -13.53 -1.34
N THR A 124 -6.66 -12.34 -0.99
CA THR A 124 -6.53 -11.88 0.39
C THR A 124 -7.06 -10.47 0.49
N LEU A 125 -7.94 -10.22 1.47
CA LEU A 125 -8.38 -8.87 1.80
C LEU A 125 -7.22 -8.09 2.44
N VAL A 126 -7.01 -6.87 1.97
CA VAL A 126 -6.10 -5.90 2.58
C VAL A 126 -6.94 -4.72 3.04
N ALA A 127 -6.98 -4.49 4.35
CA ALA A 127 -7.75 -3.41 4.94
C ALA A 127 -6.88 -2.57 5.87
N ALA A 128 -7.22 -1.28 5.95
CA ALA A 128 -6.62 -0.36 6.91
C ALA A 128 -7.73 0.44 7.59
N ARG A 129 -7.62 0.59 8.89
CA ARG A 129 -8.35 1.56 9.69
C ARG A 129 -7.35 2.58 10.19
N VAL A 130 -7.55 3.86 9.87
CA VAL A 130 -6.70 4.95 10.31
C VAL A 130 -7.50 5.82 11.26
N GLU A 131 -6.97 5.98 12.47
CA GLU A 131 -7.52 6.83 13.51
C GLU A 131 -6.64 8.07 13.59
N SER A 132 -7.26 9.23 13.53
CA SER A 132 -6.56 10.50 13.73
C SER A 132 -6.64 10.87 15.19
N ASP A 133 -5.49 11.14 15.82
CA ASP A 133 -5.42 11.73 17.16
C ASP A 133 -5.72 13.25 17.15
N ALA A 134 -6.31 13.77 16.07
CA ALA A 134 -6.79 15.14 16.01
C ALA A 134 -7.91 15.45 17.03
N ASN A 135 -8.22 14.55 17.95
CA ASN A 135 -9.01 14.79 19.15
C ASN A 135 -8.22 15.49 20.28
N VAL A 136 -7.40 16.50 19.96
CA VAL A 136 -7.02 17.55 20.93
C VAL A 136 -6.69 18.85 20.16
N ARG A 137 -7.73 19.54 19.66
CA ARG A 137 -7.96 21.01 19.77
C ARG A 137 -9.11 21.49 18.88
#